data_AF-A0A378QRW7-F1
#
_entry.id   AF-A0A378QRW7-F1
#
_cell.length_a   1.000
_cell.length_b   1.000
_cell.length_c   1.000
_cell.angle_alpha   90.00
_cell.angle_beta   90.00
_cell.angle_gamma   90.00
#
_symmetry.space_group_name_H-M   'P 1'
#
loop_
_entity.id
_entity.type
_entity.pdbx_description
1 polymer ?
#
loop_
_entity_poly.entity_id
_entity_poly.type
_entity_poly.pdbx_seq_one_letter_code
_entity_poly.pdbx_strand_id
1 'polypeptide(L)'
;MKNFIDVLNRLKLALGVSMDSEVADFLEMKQSAFAGRKKRNSFPDEQLRLIAVKHSDLNLDVDYILTGDSERQRKIRQAKDEFLEMSGFYYQQQQLDKEQRIKLEVFPEPNNANTEVSVTEQELKLISNFRKSDDEGQRIILEISQLTRQKNVSL
;
A
#
# COMPACT_ATOMS: atom_id res chain seq x y z
N MET A 1 2.09 22.81 -6.96
CA MET A 1 2.38 23.83 -8.00
C MET A 1 3.68 23.39 -8.68
N LYS A 2 3.71 23.17 -10.00
CA LYS A 2 4.93 22.72 -10.70
C LYS A 2 5.98 23.85 -10.65
N ASN A 3 7.17 23.59 -10.12
CA ASN A 3 8.26 24.55 -10.12
C ASN A 3 9.13 24.33 -11.37
N PHE A 4 9.33 25.39 -12.17
CA PHE A 4 10.15 25.35 -13.37
C PHE A 4 11.56 24.80 -13.08
N ILE A 5 12.14 25.16 -11.94
CA ILE A 5 13.49 24.74 -11.54
C ILE A 5 13.55 23.23 -11.32
N ASP A 6 12.54 22.65 -10.67
CA ASP A 6 12.52 21.21 -10.38
C ASP A 6 12.38 20.39 -11.66
N VAL A 7 11.53 20.85 -12.59
CA VAL A 7 11.37 20.22 -13.91
C VAL A 7 12.67 20.33 -14.71
N LEU A 8 13.27 21.51 -14.74
CA LEU A 8 14.54 21.76 -15.42
C LEU A 8 15.66 20.87 -14.88
N ASN A 9 15.80 20.77 -13.55
CA ASN A 9 16.85 19.95 -12.94
C ASN A 9 16.69 18.46 -13.28
N ARG A 10 15.45 17.94 -13.28
CA ARG A 10 15.19 16.56 -13.72
C ARG A 10 15.50 16.36 -15.19
N LEU A 11 15.14 17.30 -16.05
CA LEU A 11 15.47 17.23 -17.48
C LEU A 11 16.99 17.26 -17.69
N LYS A 12 17.71 18.14 -16.99
CA LYS A 12 19.19 18.18 -17.02
C LYS A 12 19.82 16.86 -16.61
N LEU A 13 19.35 16.27 -15.51
CA LEU A 13 19.81 14.97 -15.06
C LEU A 13 19.55 13.87 -16.09
N ALA A 14 18.35 13.86 -16.71
CA ALA A 14 17.99 12.88 -17.73
C ALA A 14 18.84 13.02 -19.00
N LEU A 15 19.22 14.24 -19.37
CA LEU A 15 20.07 14.53 -20.54
C LEU A 15 21.58 14.45 -20.23
N GLY A 16 21.97 14.39 -18.96
CA GLY A 16 23.38 14.44 -18.55
C GLY A 16 24.05 15.80 -18.76
N VAL A 17 23.28 16.88 -18.83
CA VAL A 17 23.76 18.25 -19.09
C VAL A 17 23.70 19.11 -17.84
N SER A 18 24.46 20.21 -17.82
CA SER A 18 24.53 21.08 -16.63
C SER A 18 23.99 22.49 -16.89
N MET A 19 24.02 22.95 -18.14
CA MET A 19 23.69 24.33 -18.49
C MET A 19 22.25 24.48 -18.98
N ASP A 20 21.64 25.62 -18.66
CA ASP A 20 20.31 25.98 -19.18
C ASP A 20 20.32 26.17 -20.71
N SER A 21 21.46 26.59 -21.26
CA SER A 21 21.66 26.75 -22.71
C SER A 21 21.51 25.42 -23.44
N GLU A 22 22.14 24.35 -22.93
CA GLU A 22 22.07 23.01 -23.51
C GLU A 22 20.62 22.49 -23.52
N VAL A 23 19.85 22.78 -22.46
CA VAL A 23 18.42 22.44 -22.40
C VAL A 23 17.60 23.28 -23.37
N ALA A 24 17.90 24.57 -23.53
CA ALA A 24 17.22 25.42 -24.50
C ALA A 24 17.47 24.93 -25.94
N ASP A 25 18.71 24.55 -26.24
CA ASP A 25 19.10 24.01 -27.54
C ASP A 25 18.44 22.65 -27.81
N PHE A 26 18.43 21.76 -26.80
CA PHE A 26 17.68 20.49 -26.87
C PHE A 26 16.19 20.72 -27.12
N LEU A 27 15.61 21.76 -26.51
CA LEU A 27 14.21 22.13 -26.71
C LEU A 27 13.95 22.91 -28.02
N GLU A 28 14.94 22.99 -28.91
CA GLU A 28 14.90 23.72 -30.18
C GLU A 28 14.45 25.19 -30.01
N MET A 29 14.86 25.85 -28.91
CA MET A 29 14.44 27.22 -28.60
C MET A 29 15.60 28.16 -28.30
N LYS A 30 15.42 29.43 -28.66
CA LYS A 30 16.39 30.48 -28.33
C LYS A 30 16.57 30.60 -26.82
N GLN A 31 17.82 30.69 -26.36
CA GLN A 31 18.17 30.85 -24.94
C GLN A 31 17.45 32.04 -24.27
N SER A 32 17.26 33.14 -24.99
CA SER A 32 16.51 34.30 -24.51
C SER A 32 15.03 34.01 -24.28
N ALA A 33 14.40 33.18 -25.12
CA ALA A 33 13.01 32.75 -24.96
C ALA A 33 12.87 31.80 -23.76
N PHE A 34 13.80 30.87 -23.58
CA PHE A 34 13.86 29.98 -22.42
C PHE A 34 14.03 30.76 -21.11
N ALA A 35 14.96 31.73 -21.07
CA ALA A 35 15.16 32.59 -19.91
C ALA A 35 13.90 33.41 -19.56
N GLY A 36 13.19 33.92 -20.58
CA GLY A 36 11.91 34.60 -20.38
C GLY A 36 10.84 33.69 -19.77
N ARG A 37 10.76 32.43 -20.23
CA ARG A 37 9.88 31.40 -19.67
C ARG A 37 10.23 31.04 -18.22
N LYS A 38 11.52 30.89 -17.91
CA LYS A 38 12.04 30.66 -16.55
C LYS A 38 11.62 31.78 -15.59
N LYS A 39 11.75 33.04 -16.00
CA LYS A 39 11.31 34.21 -15.21
C LYS A 39 9.80 34.20 -14.95
N ARG A 40 9.00 33.74 -15.91
CA ARG A 40 7.54 33.60 -15.78
C ARG A 40 7.10 32.29 -15.13
N ASN A 41 8.04 31.44 -14.69
CA ASN A 41 7.78 30.11 -14.13
C ASN A 41 6.87 29.24 -15.01
N SER A 42 7.04 29.31 -16.34
CA SER A 42 6.21 28.60 -17.33
C SER A 42 7.08 27.66 -18.16
N PHE A 43 7.06 26.37 -17.83
CA PHE A 43 7.86 25.35 -18.52
C PHE A 43 7.21 24.97 -19.86
N PRO A 44 7.99 24.75 -20.94
CA PRO A 44 7.46 24.39 -22.25
C PRO A 44 7.10 22.89 -22.34
N ASP A 45 6.08 22.45 -21.58
CA ASP A 45 5.66 21.05 -21.47
C ASP A 45 5.37 20.38 -22.83
N GLU A 46 4.66 21.08 -23.73
CA GLU A 46 4.32 20.57 -25.07
C GLU A 46 5.56 20.38 -25.95
N GLN A 47 6.50 21.32 -25.92
CA GLN A 47 7.75 21.25 -26.68
C GLN A 47 8.59 20.05 -26.23
N LEU A 48 8.69 19.83 -24.91
CA LEU A 48 9.40 18.69 -24.35
C LEU A 48 8.77 17.37 -24.83
N ARG A 49 7.44 17.25 -24.79
CA ARG A 49 6.74 16.05 -25.27
C ARG A 49 7.01 15.79 -26.75
N LEU A 50 6.96 16.84 -27.58
CA LEU A 50 7.19 16.71 -29.02
C LEU A 50 8.63 16.29 -29.35
N ILE A 51 9.61 16.86 -28.65
CA ILE A 51 11.03 16.55 -28.85
C ILE A 51 11.40 15.17 -28.31
N ALA A 52 10.81 14.75 -27.19
CA ALA A 52 10.99 13.39 -26.68
C ALA A 52 10.48 12.32 -27.66
N VAL A 53 9.43 12.61 -28.43
CA VAL A 53 8.96 11.71 -29.50
C VAL A 53 9.95 11.69 -30.67
N LYS A 54 10.50 12.85 -31.08
CA LYS A 54 11.54 12.93 -32.11
C LYS A 54 12.81 12.17 -31.72
N HIS A 55 13.20 12.25 -30.44
CA HIS A 55 14.37 11.62 -29.86
C HIS A 55 13.99 10.42 -28.97
N SER A 56 13.20 9.51 -29.55
CA SER A 56 12.76 8.29 -28.84
C SER A 56 13.91 7.37 -28.41
N ASP A 57 15.09 7.53 -29.01
CA ASP A 57 16.34 6.85 -28.65
C ASP A 57 16.87 7.22 -27.26
N LEU A 58 16.55 8.42 -26.76
CA LEU A 58 16.98 8.88 -25.43
C LEU A 58 16.15 8.29 -24.28
N ASN A 59 15.04 7.59 -24.59
CA ASN A 59 14.16 6.94 -23.61
C ASN A 59 13.81 7.83 -22.39
N LEU A 60 13.48 9.10 -22.64
CA LEU A 60 13.16 10.07 -21.60
C LEU A 60 11.81 9.75 -20.93
N ASP A 61 11.80 9.59 -19.61
CA ASP A 61 10.56 9.54 -18.82
C ASP A 61 9.99 10.97 -18.66
N VAL A 62 9.28 11.43 -19.70
CA VAL A 62 8.71 12.78 -19.76
C VAL A 62 7.74 13.04 -18.62
N ASP A 63 6.97 12.04 -18.22
CA ASP A 63 6.03 12.20 -17.12
C ASP A 63 6.76 12.38 -15.79
N TYR A 64 7.82 11.61 -15.54
CA TYR A 64 8.69 11.84 -14.38
C TYR A 64 9.33 13.22 -14.42
N ILE A 65 9.84 13.67 -15.58
CA ILE A 65 10.46 15.00 -15.73
C ILE A 65 9.48 16.12 -15.39
N LEU A 66 8.22 16.00 -15.84
CA LEU A 66 7.21 17.05 -15.63
C LEU A 66 6.56 17.00 -14.24
N THR A 67 6.37 15.80 -13.67
CA THR A 67 5.52 15.61 -12.47
C THR A 67 6.32 15.24 -11.23
N GLY A 68 7.39 14.48 -11.40
CA GLY A 68 8.28 14.01 -10.34
C GLY A 68 7.87 12.63 -9.85
N ASP A 69 6.78 12.12 -10.42
CA ASP A 69 6.20 10.85 -10.12
C ASP A 69 6.58 9.88 -11.24
N SER A 70 7.59 9.06 -10.96
CA SER A 70 7.98 8.01 -11.90
C SER A 70 6.85 7.00 -12.04
N GLU A 71 6.77 6.33 -13.20
CA GLU A 71 5.86 5.18 -13.39
C GLU A 71 5.96 4.17 -12.23
N ARG A 72 7.18 3.93 -11.73
CA ARG A 72 7.42 3.06 -10.58
C ARG A 72 6.76 3.58 -9.30
N GLN A 73 6.88 4.87 -9.00
CA GLN A 73 6.27 5.47 -7.80
C GLN A 73 4.75 5.52 -7.91
N ARG A 74 4.21 5.78 -9.11
CA ARG A 74 2.77 5.67 -9.38
C ARG A 74 2.26 4.26 -9.12
N LYS A 75 2.93 3.23 -9.64
CA LYS A 75 2.57 1.82 -9.39
C LYS A 75 2.65 1.45 -7.91
N ILE A 76 3.66 1.93 -7.19
CA ILE A 76 3.78 1.70 -5.74
C ILE A 76 2.62 2.38 -4.99
N ARG A 77 2.26 3.61 -5.37
CA ARG A 77 1.14 4.33 -4.75
C ARG A 77 -0.18 3.61 -5.04
N GLN A 78 -0.44 3.25 -6.29
CA GLN A 78 -1.63 2.49 -6.70
C GLN A 78 -1.73 1.16 -5.93
N ALA A 79 -0.66 0.37 -5.88
CA ALA A 79 -0.65 -0.88 -5.13
C ALA A 79 -0.88 -0.66 -3.62
N LYS A 80 -0.40 0.46 -3.06
CA LYS A 80 -0.65 0.82 -1.66
C LYS A 80 -2.10 1.23 -1.43
N ASP A 81 -2.69 1.99 -2.33
CA ASP A 81 -4.09 2.43 -2.26
C ASP A 81 -5.02 1.22 -2.42
N GLU A 82 -4.78 0.34 -3.40
CA GLU A 82 -5.47 -0.94 -3.57
C GLU A 82 -5.35 -1.83 -2.34
N PHE A 83 -4.13 -1.95 -1.77
CA PHE A 83 -3.92 -2.69 -0.53
C PHE A 83 -4.71 -2.09 0.64
N LEU A 84 -4.76 -0.76 0.75
CA LEU A 84 -5.47 -0.07 1.82
C LEU A 84 -6.98 -0.26 1.68
N GLU A 85 -7.54 -0.10 0.48
CA GLU A 85 -8.93 -0.37 0.17
C GLU A 85 -9.28 -1.82 0.48
N MET A 86 -8.49 -2.76 -0.02
CA MET A 86 -8.67 -4.18 0.21
C MET A 86 -8.59 -4.52 1.70
N SER A 87 -7.64 -3.94 2.44
CA SER A 87 -7.55 -4.09 3.89
C SER A 87 -8.79 -3.53 4.60
N GLY A 88 -9.31 -2.38 4.16
CA GLY A 88 -10.54 -1.79 4.68
C GLY A 88 -11.75 -2.70 4.47
N PHE A 89 -11.89 -3.28 3.27
CA PHE A 89 -12.92 -4.27 2.98
C PHE A 89 -12.79 -5.53 3.84
N TYR A 90 -11.57 -6.03 4.07
CA TYR A 90 -11.36 -7.18 4.95
C TYR A 90 -11.67 -6.86 6.42
N TYR A 91 -11.28 -5.69 6.93
CA TYR A 91 -11.65 -5.26 8.28
C TYR A 91 -13.16 -5.09 8.42
N GLN A 92 -13.84 -4.51 7.43
CA GLN A 92 -15.27 -4.33 7.46
C GLN A 92 -16.04 -5.64 7.30
N GLN A 93 -15.57 -6.56 6.44
CA GLN A 93 -16.09 -7.93 6.40
C GLN A 93 -15.86 -8.65 7.72
N GLN A 94 -14.69 -8.53 8.36
CA GLN A 94 -14.46 -9.11 9.69
C GLN A 94 -15.35 -8.48 10.77
N GLN A 95 -15.69 -7.20 10.67
CA GLN A 95 -16.65 -6.54 11.57
C GLN A 95 -18.07 -7.03 11.31
N LEU A 96 -18.50 -7.18 10.05
CA LEU A 96 -19.79 -7.76 9.67
C LEU A 96 -19.88 -9.24 10.07
N ASP A 97 -18.83 -10.02 9.85
CA ASP A 97 -18.71 -11.41 10.31
C ASP A 97 -18.63 -11.47 11.84
N LYS A 98 -18.02 -10.51 12.54
CA LYS A 98 -18.06 -10.42 14.00
C LYS A 98 -19.46 -10.08 14.49
N GLU A 99 -20.15 -9.11 13.90
CA GLU A 99 -21.54 -8.76 14.27
C GLU A 99 -22.52 -9.90 13.96
N GLN A 100 -22.29 -10.66 12.88
CA GLN A 100 -23.04 -11.87 12.56
C GLN A 100 -22.65 -13.06 13.46
N ARG A 101 -21.37 -13.24 13.81
CA ARG A 101 -20.88 -14.27 14.77
C ARG A 101 -21.26 -13.94 16.23
N ILE A 102 -21.42 -12.67 16.58
CA ILE A 102 -21.99 -12.25 17.88
C ILE A 102 -23.49 -12.60 17.93
N LYS A 103 -24.14 -12.86 16.78
CA LYS A 103 -25.53 -13.35 16.71
C LYS A 103 -25.70 -14.84 16.38
N LEU A 104 -24.66 -15.54 15.93
CA LEU A 104 -24.67 -16.99 15.68
C LEU A 104 -23.58 -17.67 16.51
N GLU A 105 -23.88 -17.87 17.78
CA GLU A 105 -23.58 -19.05 18.59
C GLU A 105 -23.93 -18.63 20.02
N VAL A 106 -25.23 -18.79 20.32
CA VAL A 106 -25.65 -19.08 21.69
C VAL A 106 -24.81 -20.29 22.08
N PHE A 107 -23.70 -20.06 22.77
CA PHE A 107 -23.12 -21.08 23.62
C PHE A 107 -24.29 -21.66 24.41
N PRO A 108 -24.36 -22.98 24.66
CA PRO A 108 -25.19 -23.44 25.75
C PRO A 108 -24.66 -22.75 26.99
N GLU A 109 -25.21 -21.58 27.33
CA GLU A 109 -25.10 -21.01 28.65
C GLU A 109 -25.50 -22.16 29.57
N PRO A 110 -24.66 -22.59 30.52
CA PRO A 110 -25.15 -23.50 31.55
C PRO A 110 -26.42 -22.84 32.06
N ASN A 111 -27.57 -23.52 31.92
CA ASN A 111 -28.93 -22.97 31.76
C ASN A 111 -29.38 -21.84 32.73
N ASN A 112 -28.55 -21.40 33.67
CA ASN A 112 -28.80 -20.41 34.72
C ASN A 112 -27.64 -19.40 34.97
N ALA A 113 -26.74 -19.08 34.02
CA ALA A 113 -25.61 -18.19 34.29
C ALA A 113 -25.95 -16.68 34.17
N ASN A 114 -26.34 -16.05 35.29
CA ASN A 114 -26.49 -14.58 35.41
C ASN A 114 -25.14 -13.83 35.57
N THR A 115 -24.04 -14.33 35.02
CA THR A 115 -22.72 -13.71 35.22
C THR A 115 -21.89 -13.80 33.95
N GLU A 116 -21.48 -12.63 33.47
CA GLU A 116 -20.54 -12.46 32.35
C GLU A 116 -19.17 -13.04 32.74
N VAL A 117 -18.70 -14.05 32.01
CA VAL A 117 -17.39 -14.67 32.24
C VAL A 117 -16.40 -14.12 31.23
N SER A 118 -15.46 -13.30 31.71
CA SER A 118 -14.36 -12.78 30.89
C SER A 118 -13.40 -13.90 30.49
N VAL A 119 -13.25 -14.13 29.18
CA VAL A 119 -12.29 -15.10 28.64
C VAL A 119 -10.87 -14.50 28.69
N THR A 120 -9.93 -15.27 29.22
CA THR A 120 -8.52 -14.87 29.35
C THR A 120 -7.79 -14.92 28.00
N GLU A 121 -6.65 -14.23 27.90
CA GLU A 121 -5.81 -14.29 26.69
C GLU A 121 -5.32 -15.70 26.35
N GLN A 122 -5.12 -16.55 27.37
CA GLN A 122 -4.67 -17.93 27.16
C GLN A 122 -5.77 -18.79 26.54
N GLU A 123 -7.01 -18.62 27.01
CA GLU A 123 -8.17 -19.29 26.43
C GLU A 123 -8.43 -18.82 24.99
N LEU A 124 -8.27 -17.52 24.72
CA LEU A 124 -8.34 -16.98 23.36
C LEU A 124 -7.26 -17.57 22.43
N LYS A 125 -6.03 -17.73 22.93
CA LYS A 125 -4.93 -18.36 22.17
C LYS A 125 -5.23 -19.83 21.88
N LEU A 126 -5.77 -20.58 22.84
CA LEU A 126 -6.15 -21.99 22.65
C LEU A 126 -7.24 -22.12 21.57
N ILE A 127 -8.29 -21.29 21.64
CA ILE A 127 -9.38 -21.28 20.65
C ILE A 127 -8.86 -20.89 19.27
N SER A 128 -7.99 -19.87 19.18
CA SER A 128 -7.38 -19.41 17.94
C SER A 128 -6.54 -20.50 17.27
N ASN A 129 -5.73 -21.21 18.05
CA ASN A 129 -4.90 -22.31 17.55
C ASN A 129 -5.76 -23.49 17.08
N PHE A 130 -6.82 -23.85 17.82
CA PHE A 130 -7.74 -24.91 17.40
C PHE A 130 -8.41 -24.59 16.05
N ARG A 131 -8.95 -23.37 15.89
CA ARG A 131 -9.66 -22.95 14.68
C ARG A 131 -8.79 -22.84 13.42
N LYS A 132 -7.48 -22.65 13.59
CA LYS A 132 -6.52 -22.50 12.48
C LYS A 132 -5.88 -23.82 12.04
N SER A 133 -6.05 -24.88 12.82
CA SER A 133 -5.53 -26.21 12.51
C SER A 133 -6.43 -26.97 11.56
N ASP A 134 -5.85 -27.92 10.82
CA ASP A 134 -6.56 -28.93 10.07
C ASP A 134 -7.21 -29.99 10.98
N ASP A 135 -7.94 -30.94 10.39
CA ASP A 135 -8.69 -31.96 11.11
C ASP A 135 -7.82 -32.84 12.03
N GLU A 136 -6.56 -33.08 11.66
CA GLU A 136 -5.60 -33.84 12.47
C GLU A 136 -5.12 -33.00 13.66
N GLY A 137 -4.73 -31.74 13.43
CA GLY A 137 -4.30 -30.82 14.48
C GLY A 137 -5.40 -30.51 15.49
N GLN A 138 -6.66 -30.41 15.06
CA GLN A 138 -7.80 -30.24 15.96
C GLN A 138 -7.98 -31.45 16.89
N ARG A 139 -7.87 -32.68 16.36
CA ARG A 139 -7.97 -33.91 17.17
C ARG A 139 -6.88 -33.96 18.24
N ILE A 140 -5.63 -33.68 17.87
CA ILE A 140 -4.48 -33.71 18.78
C ILE A 140 -4.68 -32.69 19.93
N ILE A 141 -5.12 -31.47 19.62
CA ILE A 141 -5.39 -30.45 20.65
C ILE A 141 -6.45 -30.95 21.65
N LEU A 142 -7.52 -31.57 21.16
CA LEU A 142 -8.57 -32.11 22.02
C LEU A 142 -8.06 -33.30 22.87
N GLU A 143 -7.32 -34.23 22.29
CA GLU A 143 -6.74 -35.37 23.02
C GLU A 143 -5.81 -34.91 24.15
N ILE A 144 -4.90 -33.97 23.87
CA ILE A 144 -4.01 -33.39 24.88
C ILE A 144 -4.81 -32.70 25.99
N SER A 145 -5.87 -31.97 25.64
CA SER A 145 -6.74 -31.31 26.62
C SER A 145 -7.46 -32.32 27.53
N GLN A 146 -7.86 -33.48 26.99
CA GLN A 146 -8.50 -34.56 27.76
C GLN A 146 -7.50 -35.26 28.68
N LEU A 147 -6.30 -35.56 28.18
CA LEU A 147 -5.23 -36.20 28.96
C LEU A 147 -4.77 -35.32 30.14
N THR A 148 -4.62 -34.02 29.91
CA THR A 148 -4.23 -33.07 30.96
C THR A 148 -5.33 -32.88 32.00
N ARG A 149 -6.60 -32.92 31.60
CA ARG A 149 -7.74 -32.91 32.52
C ARG A 149 -7.80 -34.17 33.40
N GLN A 150 -7.62 -35.37 32.84
CA GLN A 150 -7.69 -36.62 33.59
C GLN A 150 -6.57 -36.77 34.62
N LYS A 151 -5.36 -36.26 34.33
CA LYS A 151 -4.23 -36.26 35.28
C LYS A 151 -4.52 -35.49 36.58
N ASN A 152 -5.44 -34.52 36.54
CA ASN A 152 -5.78 -33.68 37.69
C ASN A 152 -6.95 -34.21 38.55
N VAL A 153 -7.52 -35.39 38.21
CA VAL A 153 -8.63 -36.02 38.96
C VAL A 153 -8.16 -37.22 39.81
N SER A 154 -6.87 -37.56 39.76
CA SER A 154 -6.28 -38.64 40.58
C SER A 154 -5.41 -38.06 41.71
N LEU A 155 -6.05 -37.43 42.70
CA LEU A 155 -5.52 -37.16 44.04
C LEU A 155 -6.64 -37.35 45.07
#